data_AF-A0A0F9LZN4-F1
#
_entry.id   AF-A0A0F9LZN4-F1
#
_cell.length_a   1.000
_cell.length_b   1.000
_cell.length_c   1.000
_cell.angle_alpha   90.00
_cell.angle_beta   90.00
_cell.angle_gamma   90.00
#
_symmetry.space_group_name_H-M   'P 1'
#
loop_
_entity.id
_entity.type
_entity.pdbx_description
1 polymer ?
#
loop_
_entity_poly.entity_id
_entity_poly.type
_entity_poly.pdbx_seq_one_letter_code
_entity_poly.pdbx_strand_id
1 'polypeptide(L)'
;MQWLIDTIIAQLIQKTGFVERTPPASPDWELGDLTPAGVFNVQDASGIVPAGTKAILCRLNAKASASGRQIFLTTEDESSWFAMAQLRLIYANRDQTTDKIVFLTDALTFKTNLSTSSWAYIKLTIAGYWLTEVWQNGFYNRGDPALADFLIPDLIIDGNYHTLDLSGIIPASTTAVALMVEVASSTSSHAVYFRSSNNVNTKNESKCLVIDPGYTAGYDITVPTKGLQNIAYRVRSGAWAIITITVKGWWF
;
A
#
# COMPACT_ATOMS: atom_id res chain seq x y z
N MET A 1 -12.01 4.95 2.48
CA MET A 1 -10.91 3.97 2.46
C MET A 1 -9.85 4.31 3.50
N GLN A 2 -9.62 5.59 3.81
CA GLN A 2 -8.76 6.04 4.93
C GLN A 2 -9.06 5.30 6.26
N TRP A 3 -10.34 5.14 6.60
CA TRP A 3 -10.78 4.51 7.86
C TRP A 3 -10.24 3.09 8.13
N LEU A 4 -9.98 2.29 7.08
CA LEU A 4 -9.49 0.91 7.25
C LEU A 4 -7.97 0.88 7.49
N ILE A 5 -7.22 1.78 6.86
CA ILE A 5 -5.79 2.00 7.09
C ILE A 5 -5.59 2.52 8.52
N ASP A 6 -6.42 3.46 8.96
CA ASP A 6 -6.36 4.02 10.31
C ASP A 6 -6.64 2.94 11.38
N THR A 7 -7.53 1.97 11.08
CA THR A 7 -7.86 0.88 12.02
C THR A 7 -6.70 -0.12 12.18
N ILE A 8 -6.01 -0.48 11.10
CA ILE A 8 -4.85 -1.38 11.16
C ILE A 8 -3.67 -0.70 11.87
N ILE A 9 -3.41 0.57 11.56
CA ILE A 9 -2.38 1.36 12.24
C ILE A 9 -2.69 1.48 13.73
N ALA A 10 -3.93 1.76 14.12
CA ALA A 10 -4.34 1.81 15.51
C ALA A 10 -4.12 0.46 16.24
N GLN A 11 -4.40 -0.67 15.59
CA GLN A 11 -4.14 -2.00 16.16
C GLN A 11 -2.64 -2.29 16.29
N LEU A 12 -1.81 -1.85 15.34
CA LEU A 12 -0.35 -2.01 15.40
C LEU A 12 0.28 -1.12 16.49
N ILE A 13 -0.19 0.12 16.63
CA ILE A 13 0.20 1.03 17.72
C ILE A 13 -0.06 0.39 19.08
N GLN A 14 -1.21 -0.26 19.25
CA GLN A 14 -1.59 -0.88 20.53
C GLN A 14 -0.84 -2.16 20.85
N LYS A 15 -0.29 -2.88 19.85
CA LYS A 15 0.20 -4.25 20.06
C LYS A 15 1.67 -4.39 20.41
N THR A 16 2.58 -3.48 20.03
CA THR A 16 4.00 -3.63 20.40
C THR A 16 4.83 -2.36 20.17
N GLY A 17 5.57 -1.91 21.19
CA GLY A 17 6.84 -1.16 21.04
C GLY A 17 6.81 0.16 20.28
N PHE A 18 5.63 0.69 19.94
CA PHE A 18 5.47 1.98 19.28
C PHE A 18 5.75 3.11 20.26
N VAL A 19 6.56 4.06 19.83
CA VAL A 19 6.79 5.31 20.52
C VAL A 19 6.21 6.43 19.66
N GLU A 20 5.14 7.05 20.14
CA GLU A 20 4.57 8.23 19.51
C GLU A 20 5.56 9.39 19.62
N ARG A 21 5.81 10.07 18.49
CA ARG A 21 6.65 11.27 18.45
C ARG A 21 5.74 12.48 18.46
N THR A 22 6.01 13.42 19.36
CA THR A 22 5.33 14.72 19.36
C THR A 22 5.50 15.37 17.97
N PRO A 23 4.42 15.80 17.31
CA PRO A 23 4.52 16.41 15.99
C PRO A 23 5.50 17.59 15.99
N PRO A 24 6.50 17.62 15.09
CA PRO A 24 7.42 18.73 14.98
C PRO A 24 6.73 19.99 14.45
N ALA A 25 7.31 21.17 14.72
CA ALA A 25 6.79 22.45 14.24
C ALA A 25 6.91 22.62 12.71
N SER A 26 7.85 21.91 12.08
CA SER A 26 8.06 21.81 10.65
C SER A 26 8.08 20.34 10.24
N PRO A 27 7.73 19.99 9.00
CA PRO A 27 7.92 18.63 8.51
C PRO A 27 9.41 18.24 8.56
N ASP A 28 9.67 16.93 8.64
CA ASP A 28 11.04 16.40 8.65
C ASP A 28 11.67 16.45 7.26
N TRP A 29 10.84 16.30 6.21
CA TRP A 29 11.24 16.51 4.82
C TRP A 29 10.15 17.23 4.02
N GLU A 30 10.56 18.07 3.09
CA GLU A 30 9.71 18.78 2.13
C GLU A 30 10.06 18.44 0.68
N LEU A 31 9.25 18.92 -0.27
CA LEU A 31 9.42 18.62 -1.70
C LEU A 31 10.86 18.82 -2.21
N GLY A 32 11.56 19.85 -1.73
CA GLY A 32 12.96 20.12 -2.14
C GLY A 32 13.94 18.99 -1.77
N ASP A 33 13.68 18.30 -0.66
CA ASP A 33 14.52 17.21 -0.15
C ASP A 33 14.27 15.88 -0.89
N LEU A 34 13.15 15.82 -1.63
CA LEU A 34 12.67 14.60 -2.29
C LEU A 34 12.92 14.59 -3.81
N THR A 35 13.50 15.66 -4.37
CA THR A 35 13.79 15.82 -5.80
C THR A 35 15.23 15.46 -6.14
N PRO A 36 15.50 14.90 -7.35
CA PRO A 36 14.68 14.93 -8.56
C PRO A 36 13.70 13.76 -8.75
N ALA A 37 12.69 13.98 -9.60
CA ALA A 37 11.71 12.96 -9.98
C ALA A 37 12.32 11.83 -10.80
N GLY A 38 11.76 10.62 -10.68
CA GLY A 38 12.26 9.41 -11.34
C GLY A 38 13.54 8.83 -10.72
N VAL A 39 14.11 9.48 -9.69
CA VAL A 39 15.29 9.01 -8.97
C VAL A 39 14.92 8.71 -7.52
N PHE A 40 15.48 7.63 -6.98
CA PHE A 40 15.37 7.33 -5.56
C PHE A 40 16.33 8.21 -4.77
N ASN A 41 15.79 9.03 -3.88
CA ASN A 41 16.54 9.87 -2.96
C ASN A 41 16.57 9.19 -1.58
N VAL A 42 17.78 9.01 -1.04
CA VAL A 42 17.96 8.44 0.30
C VAL A 42 17.61 9.51 1.33
N GLN A 43 16.76 9.13 2.28
CA GLN A 43 16.36 9.95 3.42
C GLN A 43 16.96 9.34 4.68
N ASP A 44 17.64 10.17 5.47
CA ASP A 44 18.33 9.77 6.70
C ASP A 44 17.51 10.16 7.94
N ALA A 45 17.03 9.17 8.69
CA ALA A 45 16.24 9.39 9.90
C ALA A 45 17.08 9.38 11.19
N SER A 46 18.41 9.20 11.12
CA SER A 46 19.28 9.00 12.30
C SER A 46 19.31 10.20 13.28
N GLY A 47 19.05 11.42 12.79
CA GLY A 47 18.89 12.61 13.63
C GLY A 47 17.50 12.80 14.24
N ILE A 48 16.52 11.95 13.86
CA ILE A 48 15.11 12.11 14.19
C ILE A 48 14.60 10.98 15.11
N VAL A 49 15.06 9.75 14.86
CA VAL A 49 14.68 8.56 15.63
C VAL A 49 15.91 7.96 16.32
N PRO A 50 15.75 7.30 17.49
CA PRO A 50 16.86 6.68 18.18
C PRO A 50 17.50 5.52 17.40
N ALA A 51 18.77 5.24 17.72
CA ALA A 51 19.49 4.08 17.22
C ALA A 51 18.71 2.76 17.48
N GLY A 52 18.77 1.84 16.51
CA GLY A 52 18.06 0.56 16.58
C GLY A 52 16.58 0.62 16.16
N THR A 53 16.06 1.78 15.78
CA THR A 53 14.72 1.90 15.19
C THR A 53 14.60 1.01 13.95
N LYS A 54 13.54 0.19 13.89
CA LYS A 54 13.28 -0.76 12.80
C LYS A 54 12.24 -0.27 11.80
N ALA A 55 11.30 0.56 12.27
CA ALA A 55 10.26 1.15 11.42
C ALA A 55 9.81 2.50 11.95
N ILE A 56 9.25 3.33 11.07
CA ILE A 56 8.67 4.63 11.37
C ILE A 56 7.23 4.71 10.86
N LEU A 57 6.40 5.43 11.61
CA LEU A 57 5.09 5.86 11.13
C LEU A 57 5.28 7.21 10.46
N CYS A 58 5.21 7.20 9.14
CA CYS A 58 5.41 8.33 8.29
C CYS A 58 4.06 8.95 7.91
N ARG A 59 3.79 10.16 8.38
CA ARG A 59 2.67 10.99 7.95
C ARG A 59 3.07 11.76 6.71
N LEU A 60 2.36 11.51 5.62
CA LEU A 60 2.57 12.14 4.33
C LEU A 60 1.39 13.06 4.04
N ASN A 61 1.68 14.36 3.92
CA ASN A 61 0.75 15.36 3.44
C ASN A 61 1.25 15.91 2.10
N ALA A 62 0.49 15.70 1.04
CA ALA A 62 0.91 16.05 -0.30
C ALA A 62 -0.25 16.58 -1.15
N LYS A 63 0.11 17.46 -2.09
CA LYS A 63 -0.78 17.97 -3.12
C LYS A 63 -0.08 17.93 -4.46
N ALA A 64 -0.59 17.13 -5.37
CA ALA A 64 -0.11 17.08 -6.75
C ALA A 64 -0.73 18.22 -7.58
N SER A 65 0.02 18.80 -8.52
CA SER A 65 -0.54 19.78 -9.47
C SER A 65 -1.27 19.13 -10.66
N ALA A 66 -1.21 17.80 -10.79
CA ALA A 66 -1.93 16.99 -11.77
C ALA A 66 -2.36 15.64 -11.17
N SER A 67 -3.27 14.93 -11.84
CA SER A 67 -3.76 13.62 -11.38
C SER A 67 -2.72 12.52 -11.64
N GLY A 68 -2.88 11.36 -10.98
CA GLY A 68 -2.08 10.18 -11.24
C GLY A 68 -0.62 10.25 -10.76
N ARG A 69 -0.31 11.13 -9.80
CA ARG A 69 1.04 11.23 -9.23
C ARG A 69 1.26 10.22 -8.11
N GLN A 70 2.49 9.74 -7.98
CA GLN A 70 2.83 8.66 -7.05
C GLN A 70 4.08 9.03 -6.26
N ILE A 71 4.07 8.70 -4.97
CA ILE A 71 5.22 8.82 -4.09
C ILE A 71 5.52 7.41 -3.59
N PHE A 72 6.74 6.96 -3.80
CA PHE A 72 7.19 5.66 -3.35
C PHE A 72 8.08 5.81 -2.13
N LEU A 73 7.87 4.94 -1.14
CA LEU A 73 8.68 4.84 0.08
C LEU A 73 9.21 3.40 0.17
N THR A 74 10.54 3.22 0.23
CA THR A 74 11.15 1.88 0.33
C THR A 74 12.41 1.87 1.19
N THR A 75 12.79 0.71 1.71
CA THR A 75 14.08 0.49 2.39
C THR A 75 15.16 -0.08 1.49
N GLU A 76 14.80 -0.71 0.39
CA GLU A 76 15.73 -1.53 -0.37
C GLU A 76 16.21 -0.83 -1.66
N ASP A 77 17.33 -1.32 -2.20
CA ASP A 77 17.84 -1.01 -3.54
C ASP A 77 17.00 -1.63 -4.66
N GLU A 78 15.86 -2.25 -4.35
CA GLU A 78 15.14 -3.09 -5.30
C GLU A 78 14.69 -2.32 -6.54
N SER A 79 15.12 -2.85 -7.70
CA SER A 79 14.75 -2.40 -9.03
C SER A 79 13.31 -2.75 -9.39
N SER A 80 12.61 -3.52 -8.54
CA SER A 80 11.27 -3.99 -8.75
C SER A 80 10.28 -3.26 -7.84
N TRP A 81 9.20 -2.79 -8.45
CA TRP A 81 8.27 -1.84 -7.85
C TRP A 81 7.33 -2.51 -6.81
N PHE A 82 7.56 -3.80 -6.51
CA PHE A 82 6.61 -4.71 -5.87
C PHE A 82 6.80 -4.87 -4.35
N ALA A 83 8.01 -4.65 -3.81
CA ALA A 83 8.30 -4.75 -2.36
C ALA A 83 8.05 -3.44 -1.57
N MET A 84 7.63 -2.36 -2.24
CA MET A 84 7.60 -1.02 -1.68
C MET A 84 6.34 -0.74 -0.85
N ALA A 85 6.47 0.10 0.19
CA ALA A 85 5.32 0.78 0.78
C ALA A 85 4.89 1.90 -0.18
N GLN A 86 3.93 1.62 -1.05
CA GLN A 86 3.48 2.59 -2.04
C GLN A 86 2.45 3.55 -1.42
N LEU A 87 2.62 4.87 -1.65
CA LEU A 87 1.50 5.79 -1.62
C LEU A 87 1.19 6.26 -3.04
N ARG A 88 0.10 5.73 -3.62
CA ARG A 88 -0.46 6.25 -4.86
C ARG A 88 -1.43 7.40 -4.53
N LEU A 89 -1.09 8.63 -4.92
CA LEU A 89 -1.93 9.81 -4.70
C LEU A 89 -2.88 9.99 -5.90
N ILE A 90 -4.16 9.74 -5.67
CA ILE A 90 -5.12 9.48 -6.75
C ILE A 90 -5.74 10.76 -7.37
N TYR A 91 -5.64 11.92 -6.72
CA TYR A 91 -6.39 13.12 -7.08
C TYR A 91 -5.49 14.35 -7.21
N ALA A 92 -5.56 15.05 -8.35
CA ALA A 92 -4.96 16.37 -8.53
C ALA A 92 -5.55 17.39 -7.57
N ASN A 93 -4.73 18.40 -7.19
CA ASN A 93 -5.17 19.64 -6.56
C ASN A 93 -5.98 19.48 -5.28
N ARG A 94 -5.93 18.30 -4.65
CA ARG A 94 -6.48 18.04 -3.32
C ARG A 94 -5.36 17.74 -2.36
N ASP A 95 -5.50 18.28 -1.16
CA ASP A 95 -4.63 17.94 -0.06
C ASP A 95 -4.94 16.50 0.35
N GLN A 96 -3.93 15.64 0.33
CA GLN A 96 -4.04 14.25 0.73
C GLN A 96 -3.13 14.03 1.91
N THR A 97 -3.71 13.62 3.03
CA THR A 97 -2.98 13.18 4.21
C THR A 97 -3.18 11.70 4.41
N THR A 98 -2.09 10.98 4.63
CA THR A 98 -2.12 9.55 4.93
C THR A 98 -0.92 9.19 5.79
N ASP A 99 -1.12 8.21 6.65
CA ASP A 99 -0.04 7.59 7.38
C ASP A 99 0.41 6.31 6.65
N LYS A 100 1.72 6.04 6.71
CA LYS A 100 2.40 4.90 6.09
C LYS A 100 3.45 4.37 7.06
N ILE A 101 3.54 3.05 7.20
CA ILE A 101 4.65 2.44 7.92
C ILE A 101 5.78 2.27 6.92
N VAL A 102 6.96 2.78 7.27
CA VAL A 102 8.18 2.68 6.46
C VAL A 102 9.22 1.98 7.31
N PHE A 103 9.77 0.89 6.82
CA PHE A 103 10.89 0.23 7.50
C PHE A 103 12.13 1.11 7.38
N LEU A 104 13.14 0.85 8.18
CA LEU A 104 14.45 1.48 8.03
C LEU A 104 15.52 0.42 7.81
N THR A 105 16.56 0.79 7.07
CA THR A 105 17.82 0.01 7.06
C THR A 105 18.51 0.10 8.43
N ASP A 106 19.56 -0.69 8.65
CA ASP A 106 20.37 -0.57 9.87
C ASP A 106 21.07 0.80 9.99
N ALA A 107 21.23 1.52 8.88
CA ALA A 107 21.72 2.90 8.85
C ALA A 107 20.62 3.94 9.14
N LEU A 108 19.41 3.51 9.51
CA LEU A 108 18.23 4.35 9.72
C LEU A 108 17.81 5.15 8.48
N THR A 109 18.06 4.59 7.31
CA THR A 109 17.69 5.22 6.04
C THR A 109 16.50 4.54 5.38
N PHE A 110 15.80 5.31 4.56
CA PHE A 110 14.82 4.82 3.58
C PHE A 110 14.98 5.65 2.30
N LYS A 111 14.21 5.34 1.27
CA LYS A 111 14.26 6.00 -0.02
C LYS A 111 12.91 6.49 -0.45
N THR A 112 12.93 7.63 -1.12
CA THR A 112 11.75 8.28 -1.71
C THR A 112 11.92 8.39 -3.21
N ASN A 113 10.88 8.09 -3.99
CA ASN A 113 10.86 8.40 -5.43
C ASN A 113 9.56 9.10 -5.78
N LEU A 114 9.66 10.15 -6.58
CA LEU A 114 8.52 10.89 -7.11
C LEU A 114 8.32 10.49 -8.58
N SER A 115 7.12 10.03 -8.94
CA SER A 115 6.88 9.57 -10.32
C SER A 115 7.06 10.68 -11.37
N THR A 116 6.82 11.95 -11.01
CA THR A 116 7.11 13.13 -11.84
C THR A 116 7.38 14.37 -10.98
N SER A 117 7.83 15.48 -11.60
CA SER A 117 8.13 16.76 -10.94
C SER A 117 6.91 17.67 -10.67
N SER A 118 5.69 17.23 -10.98
CA SER A 118 4.49 18.08 -10.88
C SER A 118 3.79 17.97 -9.52
N TRP A 119 4.45 18.47 -8.48
CA TRP A 119 3.91 18.57 -7.12
C TRP A 119 3.76 20.02 -6.70
N ALA A 120 2.63 20.36 -6.07
CA ALA A 120 2.47 21.67 -5.44
C ALA A 120 3.22 21.71 -4.11
N TYR A 121 3.10 20.65 -3.31
CA TYR A 121 3.94 20.40 -2.15
C TYR A 121 3.93 18.92 -1.78
N ILE A 122 4.98 18.51 -1.07
CA ILE A 122 5.06 17.26 -0.34
C ILE A 122 5.64 17.60 1.03
N LYS A 123 5.04 17.05 2.08
CA LYS A 123 5.50 17.16 3.47
C LYS A 123 5.49 15.77 4.08
N LEU A 124 6.64 15.36 4.58
CA LEU A 124 6.86 14.07 5.20
C LEU A 124 7.18 14.30 6.68
N THR A 125 6.53 13.59 7.58
CA THR A 125 6.72 13.77 9.02
C THR A 125 6.70 12.42 9.74
N ILE A 126 7.70 12.13 10.55
CA ILE A 126 7.72 10.98 11.44
C ILE A 126 6.78 11.26 12.61
N ALA A 127 5.65 10.57 12.62
CA ALA A 127 4.64 10.63 13.69
C ALA A 127 4.98 9.68 14.86
N GLY A 128 5.87 8.71 14.65
CA GLY A 128 6.35 7.80 15.69
C GLY A 128 7.22 6.69 15.10
N TYR A 129 7.69 5.79 15.95
CA TYR A 129 8.66 4.76 15.55
C TYR A 129 8.55 3.48 16.38
N TRP A 130 9.16 2.40 15.88
CA TRP A 130 9.26 1.10 16.56
C TRP A 130 10.73 0.72 16.76
N LEU A 131 11.11 0.40 18.00
CA LEU A 131 12.44 -0.09 18.36
C LEU A 131 12.60 -1.61 18.24
N THR A 132 11.48 -2.33 18.26
CA THR A 132 11.45 -3.78 18.08
C THR A 132 11.06 -4.10 16.65
N GLU A 133 11.50 -5.25 16.14
CA GLU A 133 11.04 -5.70 14.84
C GLU A 133 9.51 -5.83 14.86
N VAL A 134 8.86 -5.04 14.00
CA VAL A 134 7.40 -5.07 13.81
C VAL A 134 6.96 -6.42 13.20
N TRP A 135 7.91 -7.25 12.74
CA TRP A 135 7.66 -8.35 11.82
C TRP A 135 7.62 -9.76 12.41
N GLN A 136 8.21 -10.05 13.58
CA GLN A 136 8.54 -11.47 13.85
C GLN A 136 7.38 -12.41 14.20
N ASN A 137 6.14 -11.95 14.40
CA ASN A 137 5.05 -12.86 14.79
C ASN A 137 3.79 -12.75 13.91
N GLY A 138 3.89 -12.33 12.66
CA GLY A 138 2.68 -12.23 11.83
C GLY A 138 2.90 -12.33 10.34
N PHE A 139 3.69 -11.44 9.74
CA PHE A 139 3.72 -11.32 8.29
C PHE A 139 4.89 -12.05 7.64
N TYR A 140 4.59 -12.76 6.58
CA TYR A 140 5.53 -13.36 5.67
C TYR A 140 5.57 -12.55 4.37
N ASN A 141 6.72 -11.96 4.06
CA ASN A 141 6.97 -11.32 2.77
C ASN A 141 7.18 -12.42 1.70
N ARG A 142 6.43 -12.37 0.60
CA ARG A 142 6.59 -13.33 -0.50
C ARG A 142 7.87 -13.09 -1.30
N GLY A 143 8.47 -11.91 -1.19
CA GLY A 143 9.59 -11.45 -2.03
C GLY A 143 9.07 -10.68 -3.24
N ASP A 144 9.78 -10.80 -4.36
CA ASP A 144 9.51 -10.09 -5.62
C ASP A 144 8.94 -11.05 -6.69
N PRO A 145 7.60 -11.16 -6.84
CA PRO A 145 7.01 -12.00 -7.87
C PRO A 145 7.25 -11.37 -9.24
N ALA A 146 7.90 -12.12 -10.13
CA ALA A 146 8.19 -11.65 -11.49
C ALA A 146 6.94 -11.39 -12.35
N LEU A 147 5.79 -11.98 -11.98
CA LEU A 147 4.52 -11.87 -12.70
C LEU A 147 3.37 -11.73 -11.70
N ALA A 148 2.25 -11.18 -12.18
CA ALA A 148 0.99 -11.21 -11.44
C ALA A 148 0.47 -12.65 -11.30
N ASP A 149 -0.19 -12.94 -10.18
CA ASP A 149 -0.74 -14.26 -9.90
C ASP A 149 -2.04 -14.54 -10.65
N PHE A 150 -2.82 -13.48 -10.88
CA PHE A 150 -4.09 -13.56 -11.60
C PHE A 150 -4.22 -12.40 -12.58
N LEU A 151 -4.73 -12.73 -13.76
CA LEU A 151 -4.99 -11.83 -14.88
C LEU A 151 -6.49 -11.86 -15.22
N ILE A 152 -6.93 -10.98 -16.12
CA ILE A 152 -8.33 -10.94 -16.61
C ILE A 152 -8.89 -12.31 -17.00
N PRO A 153 -8.17 -13.19 -17.75
CA PRO A 153 -8.70 -14.51 -18.13
C PRO A 153 -8.97 -15.46 -16.96
N ASP A 154 -8.34 -15.23 -15.81
CA ASP A 154 -8.52 -16.04 -14.59
C ASP A 154 -9.76 -15.61 -13.79
N LEU A 155 -10.43 -14.52 -14.20
CA LEU A 155 -11.52 -13.89 -13.47
C LEU A 155 -12.86 -14.02 -14.19
N ILE A 156 -13.92 -14.22 -13.42
CA ILE A 156 -15.30 -14.13 -13.91
C ILE A 156 -15.80 -12.69 -13.76
N ILE A 157 -16.22 -12.07 -14.87
CA ILE A 157 -16.61 -10.66 -14.95
C ILE A 157 -18.12 -10.54 -15.21
N ASP A 158 -18.92 -10.83 -14.19
CA ASP A 158 -20.39 -10.85 -14.27
C ASP A 158 -21.08 -9.97 -13.20
N GLY A 159 -20.32 -9.26 -12.38
CA GLY A 159 -20.85 -8.48 -11.27
C GLY A 159 -21.25 -9.28 -10.03
N ASN A 160 -21.01 -10.60 -10.01
CA ASN A 160 -21.24 -11.46 -8.85
C ASN A 160 -19.94 -11.73 -8.08
N TYR A 161 -20.08 -12.24 -6.86
CA TYR A 161 -18.94 -12.66 -6.05
C TYR A 161 -18.51 -14.08 -6.40
N HIS A 162 -17.22 -14.26 -6.65
CA HIS A 162 -16.56 -15.53 -6.96
C HIS A 162 -15.43 -15.81 -5.98
N THR A 163 -15.00 -17.06 -5.91
CA THR A 163 -13.88 -17.47 -5.05
C THR A 163 -12.57 -17.38 -5.83
N LEU A 164 -11.56 -16.72 -5.25
CA LEU A 164 -10.18 -16.72 -5.72
C LEU A 164 -9.39 -17.70 -4.84
N ASP A 165 -8.89 -18.77 -5.45
CA ASP A 165 -8.07 -19.77 -4.75
C ASP A 165 -6.61 -19.29 -4.66
N LEU A 166 -6.06 -19.30 -3.44
CA LEU A 166 -4.70 -18.88 -3.11
C LEU A 166 -3.85 -20.04 -2.58
N SER A 167 -4.37 -21.28 -2.59
CA SER A 167 -3.74 -22.45 -1.96
C SER A 167 -2.35 -22.81 -2.51
N GLY A 168 -2.05 -22.43 -3.75
CA GLY A 168 -0.72 -22.58 -4.36
C GLY A 168 0.29 -21.50 -3.97
N ILE A 169 -0.13 -20.47 -3.23
CA ILE A 169 0.69 -19.28 -2.93
C ILE A 169 0.89 -19.11 -1.41
N ILE A 170 -0.17 -19.30 -0.61
CA ILE A 170 -0.16 -19.05 0.83
C ILE A 170 -0.38 -20.35 1.62
N PRO A 171 0.16 -20.50 2.84
CA PRO A 171 -0.10 -21.66 3.70
C PRO A 171 -1.52 -21.63 4.30
N ALA A 172 -2.00 -22.79 4.78
CA ALA A 172 -3.34 -22.92 5.36
C ALA A 172 -3.55 -22.13 6.67
N SER A 173 -2.47 -21.82 7.40
CA SER A 173 -2.53 -21.01 8.62
C SER A 173 -2.66 -19.51 8.36
N THR A 174 -2.72 -19.06 7.10
CA THR A 174 -2.81 -17.65 6.78
C THR A 174 -4.12 -17.02 7.28
N THR A 175 -4.01 -15.92 8.02
CA THR A 175 -5.14 -15.15 8.59
C THR A 175 -5.56 -13.97 7.72
N ALA A 176 -4.64 -13.40 6.93
CA ALA A 176 -4.89 -12.37 5.94
C ALA A 176 -3.84 -12.36 4.82
N VAL A 177 -4.16 -11.80 3.67
CA VAL A 177 -3.22 -11.61 2.54
C VAL A 177 -3.07 -10.14 2.17
N ALA A 178 -1.85 -9.76 1.76
CA ALA A 178 -1.56 -8.48 1.16
C ALA A 178 -1.54 -8.62 -0.36
N LEU A 179 -2.37 -7.84 -1.05
CA LEU A 179 -2.47 -7.85 -2.50
C LEU A 179 -2.07 -6.50 -3.06
N MET A 180 -1.28 -6.50 -4.13
CA MET A 180 -1.23 -5.42 -5.10
C MET A 180 -2.27 -5.72 -6.18
N VAL A 181 -3.13 -4.75 -6.48
CA VAL A 181 -4.14 -4.86 -7.52
C VAL A 181 -4.03 -3.68 -8.47
N GLU A 182 -3.82 -3.94 -9.75
CA GLU A 182 -3.87 -2.91 -10.77
C GLU A 182 -5.13 -3.03 -11.63
N VAL A 183 -5.74 -1.90 -11.93
CA VAL A 183 -6.98 -1.82 -12.68
C VAL A 183 -6.92 -0.68 -13.69
N ALA A 184 -7.38 -0.95 -14.91
CA ALA A 184 -7.59 0.05 -15.95
C ALA A 184 -8.85 -0.27 -16.77
N SER A 185 -9.62 0.77 -17.09
CA SER A 185 -10.82 0.66 -17.93
C SER A 185 -10.97 1.93 -18.76
N SER A 186 -11.67 1.82 -19.90
CA SER A 186 -12.11 2.96 -20.71
C SER A 186 -13.31 3.70 -20.10
N THR A 187 -13.89 3.16 -19.02
CA THR A 187 -15.06 3.73 -18.33
C THR A 187 -14.72 3.98 -16.87
N SER A 188 -15.08 5.18 -16.37
CA SER A 188 -14.91 5.52 -14.96
C SER A 188 -15.91 4.74 -14.10
N SER A 189 -15.65 4.68 -12.79
CA SER A 189 -16.51 3.98 -11.83
C SER A 189 -16.56 2.44 -11.99
N HIS A 190 -15.74 1.87 -12.87
CA HIS A 190 -15.44 0.44 -12.87
C HIS A 190 -14.70 0.06 -11.59
N ALA A 191 -15.04 -1.06 -10.95
CA ALA A 191 -14.41 -1.45 -9.69
C ALA A 191 -14.24 -2.96 -9.55
N VAL A 192 -13.17 -3.34 -8.86
CA VAL A 192 -12.94 -4.68 -8.34
C VAL A 192 -13.08 -4.63 -6.81
N TYR A 193 -13.79 -5.60 -6.25
CA TYR A 193 -14.05 -5.70 -4.82
C TYR A 193 -13.47 -6.98 -4.26
N PHE A 194 -12.97 -6.93 -3.03
CA PHE A 194 -12.39 -8.08 -2.33
C PHE A 194 -12.91 -8.16 -0.91
N ARG A 195 -13.14 -9.38 -0.42
CA ARG A 195 -13.55 -9.65 0.96
C ARG A 195 -13.15 -11.06 1.38
N SER A 196 -13.25 -11.35 2.67
CA SER A 196 -13.17 -12.73 3.17
C SER A 196 -14.28 -13.59 2.57
N SER A 197 -13.99 -14.84 2.20
CA SER A 197 -14.94 -15.74 1.52
C SER A 197 -16.24 -15.99 2.30
N ASN A 198 -16.18 -15.92 3.63
CA ASN A 198 -17.34 -16.07 4.50
C ASN A 198 -18.05 -14.76 4.87
N ASN A 199 -17.57 -13.62 4.35
CA ASN A 199 -18.16 -12.32 4.66
C ASN A 199 -19.24 -11.95 3.63
N VAL A 200 -20.49 -11.80 4.07
CA VAL A 200 -21.59 -11.28 3.22
C VAL A 200 -21.79 -9.77 3.35
N ASN A 201 -21.17 -9.12 4.33
CA ASN A 201 -21.34 -7.69 4.60
C ASN A 201 -20.51 -6.82 3.64
N THR A 202 -21.20 -6.08 2.78
CA THR A 202 -20.62 -5.16 1.79
C THR A 202 -19.97 -3.91 2.39
N LYS A 203 -20.13 -3.66 3.70
CA LYS A 203 -19.39 -2.58 4.39
C LYS A 203 -17.96 -2.95 4.73
N ASN A 204 -17.63 -4.24 4.72
CA ASN A 204 -16.29 -4.77 5.04
C ASN A 204 -15.68 -5.42 3.79
N GLU A 205 -15.66 -4.67 2.69
CA GLU A 205 -15.01 -5.04 1.43
C GLU A 205 -13.96 -3.98 1.07
N SER A 206 -12.82 -4.44 0.55
CA SER A 206 -11.81 -3.61 -0.09
C SER A 206 -12.25 -3.33 -1.53
N LYS A 207 -11.94 -2.13 -2.04
CA LYS A 207 -12.40 -1.68 -3.37
C LYS A 207 -11.26 -1.04 -4.15
N CYS A 208 -11.03 -1.51 -5.37
CA CYS A 208 -10.11 -0.94 -6.34
C CYS A 208 -10.94 -0.27 -7.45
N LEU A 209 -10.91 1.07 -7.53
CA LEU A 209 -11.81 1.85 -8.39
C LEU A 209 -11.06 2.47 -9.58
N VAL A 210 -11.61 2.38 -10.79
CA VAL A 210 -11.16 3.20 -11.91
C VAL A 210 -11.78 4.58 -11.77
N ILE A 211 -10.96 5.56 -11.43
CA ILE A 211 -11.40 6.95 -11.27
C ILE A 211 -11.18 7.75 -12.55
N ASP A 212 -10.06 7.52 -13.22
CA ASP A 212 -9.68 8.20 -14.46
C ASP A 212 -9.61 7.18 -15.61
N PRO A 213 -10.54 7.25 -16.59
CA PRO A 213 -10.54 6.35 -17.74
C PRO A 213 -9.20 6.39 -18.50
N GLY A 214 -8.70 5.21 -18.89
CA GLY A 214 -7.47 5.10 -19.67
C GLY A 214 -6.16 5.12 -18.85
N TYR A 215 -6.22 5.35 -17.54
CA TYR A 215 -5.05 5.25 -16.66
C TYR A 215 -5.10 4.00 -15.76
N THR A 216 -3.93 3.40 -15.54
CA THR A 216 -3.78 2.29 -14.61
C THR A 216 -3.71 2.79 -13.17
N ALA A 217 -4.72 2.44 -12.37
CA ALA A 217 -4.73 2.66 -10.94
C ALA A 217 -4.27 1.39 -10.22
N GLY A 218 -3.43 1.52 -9.20
CA GLY A 218 -2.85 0.42 -8.45
C GLY A 218 -3.14 0.61 -6.97
N TYR A 219 -3.41 -0.49 -6.31
CA TYR A 219 -3.96 -0.53 -4.96
C TYR A 219 -3.23 -1.57 -4.14
N ASP A 220 -2.80 -1.17 -2.94
CA ASP A 220 -2.41 -2.12 -1.90
C ASP A 220 -3.62 -2.38 -1.00
N ILE A 221 -4.06 -3.64 -0.94
CA ILE A 221 -5.19 -4.04 -0.11
C ILE A 221 -4.82 -5.23 0.77
N THR A 222 -5.36 -5.24 1.98
CA THR A 222 -5.33 -6.41 2.86
C THR A 222 -6.70 -7.06 2.84
N VAL A 223 -6.74 -8.38 2.67
CA VAL A 223 -7.99 -9.15 2.67
C VAL A 223 -7.88 -10.26 3.72
N PRO A 224 -8.78 -10.29 4.72
CA PRO A 224 -8.81 -11.38 5.69
C PRO A 224 -9.18 -12.69 5.00
N THR A 225 -8.37 -13.72 5.22
CA THR A 225 -8.65 -15.09 4.78
C THR A 225 -9.30 -15.92 5.88
N LYS A 226 -9.01 -15.58 7.15
CA LYS A 226 -9.50 -16.29 8.36
C LYS A 226 -9.15 -17.78 8.37
N GLY A 227 -7.93 -18.14 7.98
CA GLY A 227 -7.46 -19.53 7.94
C GLY A 227 -7.94 -20.32 6.72
N LEU A 228 -8.57 -19.68 5.75
CA LEU A 228 -8.90 -20.28 4.45
C LEU A 228 -7.83 -19.91 3.43
N GLN A 229 -7.49 -20.79 2.51
CA GLN A 229 -6.58 -20.43 1.40
C GLN A 229 -7.33 -19.79 0.23
N ASN A 230 -8.37 -19.00 0.51
CA ASN A 230 -9.16 -18.33 -0.51
C ASN A 230 -9.73 -17.01 -0.01
N ILE A 231 -10.08 -16.15 -0.97
CA ILE A 231 -10.83 -14.91 -0.74
C ILE A 231 -11.99 -14.82 -1.73
N ALA A 232 -12.95 -13.93 -1.47
CA ALA A 232 -14.00 -13.62 -2.44
C ALA A 232 -13.68 -12.33 -3.19
N TYR A 233 -13.87 -12.35 -4.51
CA TYR A 233 -13.73 -11.18 -5.38
C TYR A 233 -15.00 -10.93 -6.17
N ARG A 234 -15.22 -9.68 -6.58
CA ARG A 234 -16.30 -9.30 -7.52
C ARG A 234 -15.75 -8.28 -8.50
N VAL A 235 -15.88 -8.55 -9.78
CA VAL A 235 -15.54 -7.60 -10.84
C VAL A 235 -16.81 -7.00 -11.41
N ARG A 236 -16.93 -5.66 -11.45
CA ARG A 236 -18.06 -5.01 -12.13
C ARG A 236 -18.07 -5.40 -13.61
N SER A 237 -19.24 -5.80 -14.13
CA SER A 237 -19.43 -6.13 -15.54
C SER A 237 -19.03 -4.98 -16.46
N GLY A 238 -18.36 -5.28 -17.57
CA GLY A 238 -17.96 -4.31 -18.58
C GLY A 238 -16.60 -4.65 -19.18
N ALA A 239 -16.13 -3.82 -20.11
CA ALA A 239 -14.80 -3.97 -20.70
C ALA A 239 -13.72 -3.47 -19.71
N TRP A 240 -12.68 -4.27 -19.54
CA TRP A 240 -11.51 -3.95 -18.74
C TRP A 240 -10.26 -4.04 -19.61
N ALA A 241 -9.35 -3.07 -19.47
CA ALA A 241 -8.07 -3.10 -20.16
C ALA A 241 -7.03 -3.87 -19.32
N ILE A 242 -7.04 -3.66 -18.00
CA ILE A 242 -6.13 -4.31 -17.06
C ILE A 242 -6.91 -4.68 -15.80
N ILE A 243 -6.74 -5.93 -15.37
CA ILE A 243 -6.91 -6.37 -13.98
C ILE A 243 -5.74 -7.32 -13.71
N THR A 244 -4.86 -6.92 -12.80
CA THR A 244 -3.78 -7.79 -12.29
C THR A 244 -3.91 -7.87 -10.78
N ILE A 245 -3.67 -9.05 -10.22
CA ILE A 245 -3.66 -9.29 -8.78
C ILE A 245 -2.37 -10.02 -8.44
N THR A 246 -1.59 -9.45 -7.53
CA THR A 246 -0.32 -10.02 -7.05
C THR A 246 -0.35 -10.12 -5.54
N VAL A 247 -0.14 -11.31 -4.99
CA VAL A 247 0.06 -11.55 -3.56
C VAL A 247 1.47 -11.10 -3.19
N LYS A 248 1.59 -10.06 -2.34
CA LYS A 248 2.87 -9.55 -1.85
C LYS A 248 3.37 -10.28 -0.60
N GLY A 249 2.45 -10.90 0.14
CA GLY A 249 2.74 -11.57 1.40
C GLY A 249 1.46 -11.86 2.17
N TRP A 250 1.60 -12.40 3.37
CA TRP A 250 0.47 -12.83 4.19
C TRP A 250 0.75 -12.78 5.68
N TRP A 251 -0.30 -12.79 6.49
CA TRP A 251 -0.22 -12.89 7.95
C TRP A 251 -0.60 -14.29 8.45
N PHE A 252 -0.04 -14.72 9.58
CA PHE A 252 -0.41 -15.91 10.35
C PHE A 252 -1.33 -15.60 11.53
#